data_AF-A0A370IE05-F1
#
_entry.id   AF-A0A370IE05-F1
#
_cell.length_a   1.000
_cell.length_b   1.000
_cell.length_c   1.000
_cell.angle_alpha   90.00
_cell.angle_beta   90.00
_cell.angle_gamma   90.00
#
_symmetry.space_group_name_H-M   'P 1'
#
loop_
_entity.id
_entity.type
_entity.pdbx_description
1 polymer ?
#
loop_
_entity_poly.entity_id
_entity_poly.type
_entity_poly.pdbx_seq_one_letter_code
_entity_poly.pdbx_strand_id
1 'polypeptide(L)'
;MGYTAEQRQGAWLEAIAVVEALRAGDKTLARQVLATSPHPGPALDGVLRLTSVLLHSIPPTQIDSLLTVAYRSAPPPPIPHPPHLP
;
A
#
# COMPACT_ATOMS: atom_id res chain seq x y z
N MET A 1 1.42 23.49 3.87
CA MET A 1 0.74 23.75 2.58
C MET A 1 -0.18 22.58 2.29
N GLY A 2 -1.46 22.83 1.96
CA GLY A 2 -2.41 21.76 1.62
C GLY A 2 -2.28 21.34 0.16
N TYR A 3 -2.66 20.11 -0.16
CA TYR A 3 -2.72 19.60 -1.53
C TYR A 3 -3.92 20.17 -2.28
N THR A 4 -3.77 20.43 -3.58
CA THR A 4 -4.90 20.79 -4.45
C THR A 4 -5.87 19.62 -4.62
N ALA A 5 -7.08 19.88 -5.13
CA ALA A 5 -8.03 18.80 -5.44
C ALA A 5 -7.47 17.81 -6.47
N GLU A 6 -6.77 18.30 -7.48
CA GLU A 6 -6.14 17.48 -8.52
C GLU A 6 -5.02 16.62 -7.94
N GLN A 7 -4.15 17.18 -7.10
CA GLN A 7 -3.08 16.43 -6.43
C GLN A 7 -3.64 15.31 -5.54
N ARG A 8 -4.74 15.59 -4.82
CA ARG A 8 -5.44 14.58 -4.01
C ARG A 8 -6.06 13.48 -4.88
N GLN A 9 -6.65 13.84 -6.01
CA GLN A 9 -7.22 12.87 -6.94
C GLN A 9 -6.13 11.99 -7.57
N GLY A 10 -5.00 12.58 -7.99
CA GLY A 10 -3.85 11.83 -8.51
C GLY A 10 -3.32 10.82 -7.49
N ALA A 11 -3.06 11.27 -6.26
CA ALA A 11 -2.60 10.40 -5.18
C ALA A 11 -3.62 9.28 -4.84
N TRP A 12 -4.91 9.57 -4.98
CA TRP A 12 -5.96 8.55 -4.79
C TRP A 12 -5.91 7.46 -5.88
N LEU A 13 -5.67 7.83 -7.13
CA LEU A 13 -5.50 6.85 -8.22
C LEU A 13 -4.24 6.01 -8.03
N GLU A 14 -3.14 6.62 -7.58
CA GLU A 14 -1.91 5.89 -7.24
C GLU A 14 -2.14 4.89 -6.10
N ALA A 15 -2.91 5.27 -5.08
CA ALA A 15 -3.28 4.36 -3.99
C ALA A 15 -4.05 3.13 -4.50
N ILE A 16 -4.99 3.32 -5.44
CA ILE A 16 -5.72 2.23 -6.09
C ILE A 16 -4.75 1.33 -6.86
N ALA A 17 -3.85 1.91 -7.67
CA ALA A 17 -2.86 1.16 -8.44
C ALA A 17 -1.93 0.32 -7.54
N VAL A 18 -1.54 0.85 -6.37
CA VAL A 18 -0.78 0.09 -5.37
C VAL A 18 -1.57 -1.12 -4.87
N VAL A 19 -2.84 -0.94 -4.51
CA VAL A 19 -3.69 -2.05 -4.03
C VAL A 19 -3.95 -3.08 -5.13
N GLU A 20 -4.13 -2.66 -6.39
CA GLU A 20 -4.24 -3.56 -7.53
C GLU A 20 -2.98 -4.41 -7.73
N ALA A 21 -1.80 -3.79 -7.65
CA ALA A 21 -0.52 -4.50 -7.72
C ALA A 21 -0.37 -5.50 -6.55
N LEU A 22 -0.72 -5.10 -5.33
CA LEU A 22 -0.71 -5.99 -4.17
C LEU A 22 -1.69 -7.17 -4.32
N ARG A 23 -2.88 -6.93 -4.87
CA ARG A 23 -3.87 -7.97 -5.18
C ARG A 23 -3.31 -8.98 -6.20
N ALA A 24 -2.52 -8.51 -7.17
CA ALA A 24 -1.83 -9.38 -8.13
C ALA A 24 -0.59 -10.09 -7.55
N GLY A 25 -0.20 -9.77 -6.30
CA GLY A 25 1.02 -10.29 -5.66
C GLY A 25 2.30 -9.56 -6.06
N ASP A 26 2.20 -8.50 -6.86
CA ASP A 26 3.35 -7.73 -7.35
C ASP A 26 3.73 -6.60 -6.38
N LYS A 27 4.48 -6.99 -5.35
CA LYS A 27 5.00 -6.08 -4.33
C LYS A 27 6.03 -5.09 -4.90
N THR A 28 6.72 -5.45 -5.99
CA THR A 28 7.74 -4.60 -6.62
C THR A 28 7.08 -3.44 -7.35
N LEU A 29 6.03 -3.71 -8.13
CA LEU A 29 5.24 -2.68 -8.79
C LEU A 29 4.54 -1.77 -7.78
N ALA A 30 3.92 -2.35 -6.74
CA ALA A 30 3.32 -1.58 -5.65
C ALA A 30 4.32 -0.60 -5.01
N ARG A 31 5.54 -1.07 -4.75
CA ARG A 31 6.64 -0.24 -4.24
C ARG A 31 7.09 0.82 -5.26
N GLN A 32 7.17 0.46 -6.53
CA GLN A 32 7.57 1.37 -7.60
C GLN A 32 6.61 2.56 -7.72
N VAL A 33 5.30 2.31 -7.71
CA VAL A 33 4.27 3.36 -7.77
C VAL A 33 4.43 4.36 -6.62
N LEU A 34 4.61 3.87 -5.39
CA LEU A 34 4.86 4.75 -4.24
C LEU A 34 6.19 5.50 -4.35
N ALA A 35 7.24 4.89 -4.90
CA ALA A 35 8.55 5.50 -5.03
C ALA A 35 8.59 6.60 -6.11
N THR A 36 7.79 6.48 -7.16
CA THR A 36 7.73 7.45 -8.27
C THR A 36 6.61 8.48 -8.12
N SER A 37 5.75 8.32 -7.11
CA SER A 37 4.66 9.25 -6.85
C SER A 37 5.19 10.66 -6.53
N PRO A 38 4.63 11.73 -7.11
CA PRO A 38 4.93 13.10 -6.70
C PRO A 38 4.39 13.43 -5.30
N HIS A 39 3.43 12.64 -4.80
CA HIS A 39 2.76 12.83 -3.51
C HIS A 39 2.66 11.49 -2.74
N PRO A 40 3.80 10.89 -2.34
CA PRO A 40 3.83 9.55 -1.79
C PRO A 40 3.12 9.43 -0.44
N GLY A 41 3.10 10.50 0.37
CA GLY A 41 2.35 10.54 1.63
C GLY A 41 0.84 10.37 1.41
N PRO A 42 0.19 11.27 0.64
CA PRO A 42 -1.22 11.11 0.29
C PRO A 42 -1.57 9.79 -0.39
N ALA A 43 -0.70 9.26 -1.26
CA ALA A 43 -0.91 7.95 -1.88
C ALA A 43 -0.91 6.83 -0.82
N LEU A 44 0.05 6.85 0.10
CA LEU A 44 0.10 5.90 1.21
C LEU A 44 -1.12 6.03 2.14
N ASP A 45 -1.59 7.25 2.44
CA ASP A 45 -2.82 7.46 3.23
C ASP A 45 -4.03 6.83 2.54
N GLY A 46 -4.12 6.91 1.21
CA GLY A 46 -5.12 6.23 0.41
C GLY A 46 -5.06 4.70 0.54
N VAL A 47 -3.84 4.13 0.50
CA VAL A 47 -3.61 2.69 0.69
C VAL A 47 -4.03 2.25 2.08
N LEU A 48 -3.68 3.01 3.13
CA LEU A 48 -4.10 2.74 4.50
C LEU A 48 -5.62 2.79 4.64
N ARG A 49 -6.28 3.74 3.98
CA ARG A 49 -7.75 3.84 3.98
C ARG A 49 -8.41 2.64 3.30
N LEU A 50 -7.94 2.23 2.13
CA LEU A 50 -8.45 1.03 1.44
C LEU A 50 -8.21 -0.24 2.26
N THR A 51 -7.03 -0.36 2.86
CA THR A 51 -6.67 -1.49 3.74
C THR A 51 -7.56 -1.52 4.96
N SER A 52 -7.84 -0.38 5.60
CA SER A 52 -8.76 -0.29 6.73
C SER A 52 -10.16 -0.78 6.35
N VAL A 53 -10.71 -0.32 5.22
CA VAL A 53 -12.02 -0.78 4.71
C VAL A 53 -12.03 -2.29 4.50
N LEU A 54 -10.98 -2.84 3.88
CA LEU A 54 -10.84 -4.28 3.67
C LEU A 54 -10.81 -5.05 5.00
N LEU A 55 -9.96 -4.65 5.95
CA LEU A 55 -9.82 -5.32 7.23
C LEU A 55 -11.11 -5.29 8.05
N HIS A 56 -11.89 -4.20 7.99
CA HIS A 56 -13.20 -4.11 8.65
C HIS A 56 -14.26 -5.01 8.01
N SER A 57 -14.07 -5.45 6.76
CA SER A 57 -15.00 -6.36 6.07
C SER A 57 -14.73 -7.84 6.35
N ILE A 58 -13.57 -8.17 6.95
CA ILE A 58 -13.14 -9.54 7.24
C ILE A 58 -13.60 -9.93 8.65
N PRO A 59 -14.01 -11.19 8.90
CA PRO A 59 -14.34 -11.64 10.24
C PRO A 59 -13.18 -11.42 11.23
N PRO A 60 -13.43 -10.90 12.45
CA PRO A 60 -12.37 -10.58 13.42
C PRO A 60 -11.44 -11.77 13.71
N THR A 61 -11.98 -12.98 13.77
CA THR A 61 -11.22 -14.22 14.02
C THR A 61 -10.16 -14.52 12.96
N GLN A 62 -10.39 -14.13 11.70
CA GLN A 62 -9.40 -14.30 10.63
C GLN A 62 -8.27 -13.26 10.75
N ILE A 63 -8.60 -12.03 11.15
CA ILE A 63 -7.60 -10.99 11.42
C ILE A 63 -6.73 -11.38 12.62
N ASP A 64 -7.33 -11.88 13.70
CA ASP A 64 -6.59 -12.36 14.89
C ASP A 64 -5.63 -13.51 14.53
N SER A 65 -6.08 -14.42 13.67
CA SER A 65 -5.26 -15.52 13.17
C SER A 65 -4.07 -15.02 12.33
N LEU A 66 -4.31 -14.06 11.43
CA LEU A 66 -3.26 -13.41 10.63
C LEU A 66 -2.22 -12.74 11.54
N LEU A 67 -2.66 -11.95 12.53
CA LEU A 67 -1.78 -11.26 13.46
C LEU A 67 -0.98 -12.23 14.32
N THR A 68 -1.59 -13.31 14.81
CA THR A 68 -0.89 -14.36 15.57
C THR A 68 0.24 -14.98 14.76
N VAL A 69 0.00 -15.29 13.49
CA VAL A 69 1.04 -15.81 12.58
C VAL A 69 2.12 -14.76 12.34
N ALA A 70 1.74 -13.51 12.11
CA ALA A 70 2.69 -12.41 11.88
C ALA A 70 3.62 -12.20 13.08
N TYR A 71 3.11 -12.21 14.32
CA TYR A 71 3.92 -12.07 15.54
C TYR A 71 4.91 -13.22 15.76
N ARG A 72 4.62 -14.40 15.23
CA ARG A 72 5.51 -15.58 15.32
C ARG A 72 6.51 -15.66 14.18
N SER A 73 6.33 -14.85 13.15
CA SER A 73 7.18 -14.85 11.96
C SER A 73 8.33 -13.85 12.13
N ALA A 74 9.49 -14.16 11.55
CA ALA A 74 10.52 -13.15 11.37
C ALA A 74 10.06 -12.09 10.35
N PRO A 75 10.54 -10.84 10.44
CA PRO A 75 10.29 -9.83 9.41
C PRO A 75 10.66 -10.36 8.03
N PRO A 76 9.81 -10.19 7.00
CA PRO A 76 10.13 -10.64 5.66
C PRO A 76 11.34 -9.86 5.11
N PRO A 77 12.06 -10.41 4.13
CA PRO A 77 13.12 -9.67 3.45
C PRO A 77 12.55 -8.39 2.81
N PRO A 78 13.37 -7.34 2.66
CA PRO A 78 12.94 -6.11 2.00
C PRO A 78 12.39 -6.39 0.60
N ILE A 79 11.33 -5.69 0.21
CA ILE A 79 10.84 -5.70 -1.17
C ILE A 79 11.97 -5.15 -2.06
N PRO A 80 12.33 -5.78 -3.18
CA PRO A 80 13.37 -5.26 -4.06
C PRO A 80 13.09 -3.81 -4.47
N HIS A 81 14.14 -2.99 -4.49
CA HIS A 81 14.05 -1.66 -5.08
C HIS A 81 14.18 -1.81 -6.60
N PRO A 82 13.23 -1.28 -7.40
CA PRO A 82 13.47 -1.17 -8.83
C PRO A 82 14.71 -0.28 -9.05
N PRO A 83 15.55 -0.57 -10.06
CA PRO A 83 16.71 0.24 -10.36
C PRO A 83 16.29 1.69 -10.62
N HIS A 84 16.96 2.63 -9.98
CA HIS A 84 16.83 4.05 -10.30
C HIS A 84 17.48 4.25 -11.67
N LEU A 85 16.65 4.36 -12.73
CA LEU A 85 17.15 4.79 -14.02
C LEU A 85 17.38 6.31 -13.95
N PRO A 86 18.59 6.80 -14.28
CA PRO A 86 18.96 8.21 -14.20
C PRO A 86 18.21 9.10 -15.18
#